data_AF-A0A6G1HNA5-F1
#
_entry.id   AF-A0A6G1HNA5-F1
#
_cell.length_a   1.000
_cell.length_b   1.000
_cell.length_c   1.000
_cell.angle_alpha   90.00
_cell.angle_beta   90.00
_cell.angle_gamma   90.00
#
_symmetry.space_group_name_H-M   'P 1'
#
loop_
_entity.id
_entity.type
_entity.pdbx_description
1 polymer ?
#
loop_
_entity_poly.entity_id
_entity_poly.type
_entity_poly.pdbx_seq_one_letter_code
_entity_poly.pdbx_strand_id
1 'polypeptide(L)'
;MLLSRSLSLSTLATSPAARWTLAACALASLLLLFASVASDYGPPRLFRAAPPPARPAFQPGSHVGEPSSQALQAWVKPAGLRIVGLVFYGRAEFVKVLDCYLKRNLVDNGGLLDEVIFSVHTDKQPDLDYLDELLATTPRYTRFESTEPYEGFSFVGTWGAVKRGNLYIKIDDDVLYFEDDAIAALSKRMIENPQYFAVSANSVNNPALSWIHYGLGVYEPYLPELTPPPNPSHQPQSWRASELPHWTGPPSFIFNGSQPAPFPGHRWLPLPHRTFNTPHASPPGRDISDTPAGALTYDAFGPSWRDWAVAAQTHYSFLHHLERGELWRYKFNLWDYHYYRLSINFIAFWGDDIVDAMPFPTGDDEEYLTRAKPRELGRHVVVDGTAISVHFAFSPQRKLDDADAPGGLYHTDLLARYKAYAEEEVCPHPRRPGSKAKAKGKGAFW
;
A
#
# COMPACT_ATOMS: atom_id res chain seq x y z
N MET A 1 -16.76 4.01 -86.29
CA MET A 1 -15.44 4.60 -86.67
C MET A 1 -15.59 6.10 -86.48
N LEU A 2 -14.82 6.84 -85.67
CA LEU A 2 -13.49 6.67 -85.11
C LEU A 2 -13.41 7.20 -83.66
N LEU A 3 -12.46 6.61 -82.93
CA LEU A 3 -11.92 6.88 -81.60
C LEU A 3 -11.81 8.35 -81.14
N SER A 4 -11.95 8.62 -79.84
CA SER A 4 -10.76 8.85 -78.98
C SER A 4 -11.06 8.97 -77.46
N ARG A 5 -10.29 8.16 -76.71
CA ARG A 5 -9.63 8.36 -75.41
C ARG A 5 -10.46 8.63 -74.13
N SER A 6 -10.66 7.57 -73.35
CA SER A 6 -10.80 7.63 -71.89
C SER A 6 -9.47 8.04 -71.24
N LEU A 7 -9.49 9.10 -70.42
CA LEU A 7 -8.41 9.43 -69.50
C LEU A 7 -8.70 8.77 -68.15
N SER A 8 -7.85 7.80 -67.79
CA SER A 8 -7.84 7.13 -66.49
C SER A 8 -7.48 8.09 -65.36
N LEU A 9 -8.16 8.00 -64.22
CA LEU A 9 -7.88 8.76 -62.99
C LEU A 9 -6.47 8.51 -62.41
N SER A 10 -5.71 7.56 -62.94
CA SER A 10 -4.35 7.23 -62.51
C SER A 10 -3.27 8.21 -62.98
N THR A 11 -3.57 9.19 -63.85
CA THR A 11 -2.58 10.19 -64.34
C THR A 11 -2.61 11.55 -63.61
N LEU A 12 -3.48 11.75 -62.62
CA LEU A 12 -3.52 12.99 -61.82
C LEU A 12 -2.63 12.96 -60.57
N ALA A 13 -2.00 11.82 -60.24
CA ALA A 13 -1.22 11.63 -59.01
C ALA A 13 0.32 11.64 -59.16
N THR A 14 0.85 12.03 -60.33
CA THR A 14 2.30 12.03 -60.62
C THR A 14 2.91 13.41 -60.84
N SER A 15 2.12 14.49 -60.77
CA SER A 15 2.63 15.86 -60.80
C SER A 15 3.03 16.33 -59.39
N PRO A 16 4.27 16.82 -59.17
CA PRO A 16 4.68 17.41 -57.90
C PRO A 16 3.77 18.57 -57.46
N ALA A 17 3.27 19.36 -58.43
CA ALA A 17 2.39 20.49 -58.15
C ALA A 17 1.02 20.06 -57.60
N ALA A 18 0.49 18.92 -58.07
CA ALA A 18 -0.77 18.36 -57.58
C ALA A 18 -0.67 17.82 -56.13
N ARG A 19 0.51 17.30 -55.75
CA ARG A 19 0.76 16.84 -54.37
C ARG A 19 0.87 18.00 -53.39
N TRP A 20 1.51 19.10 -53.80
CA TRP A 20 1.59 20.32 -52.99
C TRP A 20 0.22 20.98 -52.79
N THR A 21 -0.64 20.98 -53.81
CA THR A 21 -2.00 21.53 -53.67
C THR A 21 -2.87 20.67 -52.77
N LEU A 22 -2.82 19.35 -52.89
CA LEU A 22 -3.55 18.45 -51.99
C LEU A 22 -3.06 18.55 -50.53
N ALA A 23 -1.74 18.66 -50.31
CA ALA A 23 -1.17 18.85 -48.98
C ALA A 23 -1.56 20.20 -48.38
N ALA A 24 -1.55 21.28 -49.17
CA ALA A 24 -1.97 22.61 -48.73
C ALA A 24 -3.46 22.65 -48.37
N CYS A 25 -4.32 21.99 -49.17
CA CYS A 25 -5.74 21.85 -48.87
C CYS A 25 -5.97 21.06 -47.57
N ALA A 26 -5.25 19.95 -47.36
CA ALA A 26 -5.35 19.17 -46.13
C ALA A 26 -4.91 19.96 -44.88
N LEU A 27 -3.82 20.74 -44.99
CA LEU A 27 -3.33 21.60 -43.90
C LEU A 27 -4.31 22.74 -43.58
N ALA A 28 -4.92 23.35 -44.60
CA ALA A 28 -5.95 24.37 -44.43
C ALA A 28 -7.22 23.81 -43.78
N SER A 29 -7.64 22.59 -44.14
CA SER A 29 -8.76 21.90 -43.49
C SER A 29 -8.45 21.58 -42.02
N LEU A 30 -7.22 21.17 -41.70
CA LEU A 30 -6.80 20.92 -40.31
C LEU A 30 -6.81 22.21 -39.48
N LEU A 31 -6.32 23.33 -40.04
CA LEU A 31 -6.31 24.63 -39.36
C LEU A 31 -7.72 25.18 -39.12
N LEU A 32 -8.66 24.95 -40.04
CA LEU A 32 -10.07 25.32 -39.85
C LEU A 32 -10.76 24.48 -38.77
N LEU A 33 -10.42 23.19 -38.65
CA LEU A 33 -10.88 22.32 -37.56
C LEU A 33 -10.32 22.75 -36.20
N PHE A 34 -9.05 23.15 -36.13
CA PHE A 34 -8.46 23.69 -34.90
C PHE A 34 -9.09 25.04 -34.50
N ALA A 35 -9.42 25.90 -35.48
CA ALA A 35 -10.09 27.16 -35.22
C ALA A 35 -11.55 26.97 -34.74
N SER A 36 -12.27 25.95 -35.22
CA SER A 36 -13.62 25.66 -34.74
C SER A 36 -13.63 25.06 -33.34
N VAL A 37 -12.66 24.19 -33.00
CA VAL A 37 -12.50 23.63 -31.63
C VAL A 37 -12.06 24.69 -30.63
N ALA A 38 -11.26 25.67 -31.05
CA ALA A 38 -10.84 26.78 -30.19
C ALA A 38 -11.97 27.79 -29.91
N SER A 39 -13.01 27.86 -30.75
CA SER A 39 -14.11 28.81 -30.60
C SER A 39 -15.26 28.35 -29.69
N ASP A 40 -15.28 27.08 -29.28
CA ASP A 40 -16.32 26.53 -28.37
C ASP A 40 -15.97 26.62 -26.87
N TYR A 41 -14.78 27.15 -26.53
CA TYR A 41 -14.42 27.47 -25.15
C TYR A 41 -14.83 28.90 -24.79
N GLY A 42 -16.13 29.11 -24.57
CA GLY A 42 -16.61 30.25 -23.80
C GLY A 42 -16.11 30.18 -22.35
N PRO A 43 -15.96 31.31 -21.64
CA PRO A 43 -15.53 31.30 -20.24
C PRO A 43 -16.55 30.51 -19.39
N PRO A 44 -16.10 29.75 -18.37
CA PRO A 44 -16.99 28.91 -17.58
C PRO A 44 -18.06 29.76 -16.90
N ARG A 45 -19.33 29.41 -17.13
CA ARG A 45 -20.46 29.97 -16.37
C ARG A 45 -20.35 29.45 -14.93
N LEU A 46 -20.06 30.36 -14.00
CA LEU A 46 -20.13 30.10 -12.56
C LEU A 46 -21.57 29.71 -12.17
N PHE A 47 -21.82 28.42 -12.00
CA PHE A 47 -22.99 27.96 -11.28
C PHE A 47 -22.82 28.32 -9.81
N ARG A 48 -23.69 29.21 -9.31
CA ARG A 48 -23.74 29.61 -7.91
C ARG A 48 -24.41 28.47 -7.12
N ALA A 49 -23.60 27.54 -6.61
CA ALA A 49 -24.06 26.54 -5.65
C ALA A 49 -24.57 27.23 -4.38
N ALA A 50 -25.65 26.71 -3.79
CA ALA A 50 -26.15 27.17 -2.50
C ALA A 50 -25.07 26.95 -1.41
N PRO A 51 -24.92 27.87 -0.45
CA PRO A 51 -23.91 27.72 0.60
C PRO A 51 -24.27 26.53 1.51
N PRO A 52 -23.27 25.69 1.89
CA PRO A 52 -23.48 24.66 2.90
C PRO A 52 -23.84 25.30 4.25
N PRO A 53 -24.55 24.56 5.14
CA PRO A 53 -24.83 25.05 6.48
C PRO A 53 -23.55 25.43 7.21
N ALA A 54 -23.59 26.55 7.94
CA ALA A 54 -22.44 27.14 8.62
C ALA A 54 -21.77 26.13 9.56
N ARG A 55 -20.55 25.71 9.19
CA ARG A 55 -19.65 24.93 10.03
C ARG A 55 -18.78 25.87 10.87
N PRO A 56 -18.41 25.48 12.10
CA PRO A 56 -17.56 26.30 12.97
C PRO A 56 -16.25 26.68 12.28
N ALA A 57 -15.80 27.92 12.50
CA ALA A 57 -14.65 28.51 11.85
C ALA A 57 -13.38 27.68 12.07
N PHE A 58 -12.81 27.15 10.99
CA PHE A 58 -11.50 26.51 10.97
C PHE A 58 -10.42 27.59 11.09
N GLN A 59 -9.60 27.50 12.13
CA GLN A 59 -8.34 28.23 12.19
C GLN A 59 -7.24 27.32 11.63
N PRO A 60 -6.49 27.70 10.58
CA PRO A 60 -5.36 26.93 10.11
C PRO A 60 -4.23 27.00 11.15
N GLY A 61 -4.14 25.99 12.00
CA GLY A 61 -2.97 25.74 12.83
C GLY A 61 -1.87 25.13 11.96
N SER A 62 -0.80 25.89 11.72
CA SER A 62 0.45 25.35 11.19
C SER A 62 1.09 24.44 12.25
N HIS A 63 0.73 23.17 12.29
CA HIS A 63 1.42 22.19 13.12
C HIS A 63 2.50 21.48 12.30
N VAL A 64 3.64 22.15 12.14
CA VAL A 64 4.93 21.45 12.08
C VAL A 64 5.26 21.09 13.52
N GLY A 65 5.03 19.84 13.86
CA GLY A 65 5.16 19.32 15.21
C GLY A 65 4.34 18.05 15.30
N GLU A 66 4.97 16.93 14.96
CA GLU A 66 4.40 15.60 15.19
C GLU A 66 3.92 15.53 16.66
N PRO A 67 2.72 15.05 16.94
CA PRO A 67 2.50 14.50 18.27
C PRO A 67 3.54 13.37 18.41
N SER A 68 4.48 13.52 19.35
CA SER A 68 5.35 12.41 19.74
C SER A 68 4.50 11.15 19.89
N SER A 69 4.98 9.97 19.48
CA SER A 69 4.22 8.71 19.57
C SER A 69 3.51 8.53 20.91
N GLN A 70 4.08 9.03 22.02
CA GLN A 70 3.47 9.06 23.34
C GLN A 70 2.13 9.83 23.42
N ALA A 71 2.00 10.98 22.75
CA ALA A 71 0.77 11.76 22.72
C ALA A 71 -0.33 11.08 21.89
N LEU A 72 0.04 10.41 20.79
CA LEU A 72 -0.90 9.58 20.02
C LEU A 72 -1.29 8.30 20.77
N GLN A 73 -0.36 7.68 21.49
CA GLN A 73 -0.64 6.53 22.36
C GLN A 73 -1.58 6.89 23.51
N ALA A 74 -1.53 8.13 24.00
CA ALA A 74 -2.44 8.65 25.01
C ALA A 74 -3.74 9.24 24.43
N TRP A 75 -3.86 9.31 23.09
CA TRP A 75 -5.03 9.90 22.45
C TRP A 75 -6.27 9.05 22.70
N VAL A 76 -7.36 9.71 23.05
CA VAL A 76 -8.67 9.11 23.29
C VAL A 76 -9.62 9.63 22.22
N LYS A 77 -10.30 8.71 21.54
CA LYS A 77 -11.31 9.07 20.55
C LYS A 77 -12.49 9.82 21.19
N PRO A 78 -13.17 10.73 20.46
CA PRO A 78 -14.35 11.44 20.96
C PRO A 78 -15.44 10.51 21.50
N ALA A 79 -16.13 10.94 22.55
CA ALA A 79 -17.22 10.17 23.14
C ALA A 79 -18.34 9.89 22.11
N GLY A 80 -18.79 8.64 22.05
CA GLY A 80 -19.83 8.20 21.10
C GLY A 80 -19.32 7.90 19.69
N LEU A 81 -18.08 8.24 19.35
CA LEU A 81 -17.50 7.86 18.06
C LEU A 81 -17.10 6.39 18.07
N ARG A 82 -17.61 5.64 17.08
CA ARG A 82 -17.16 4.28 16.82
C ARG A 82 -16.05 4.26 15.77
N ILE A 83 -14.98 3.52 16.05
CA ILE A 83 -13.92 3.20 15.09
C ILE A 83 -13.97 1.71 14.81
N VAL A 84 -14.12 1.34 13.55
CA VAL A 84 -14.32 -0.04 13.09
C VAL A 84 -13.17 -0.45 12.18
N GLY A 85 -12.52 -1.57 12.49
CA GLY A 85 -11.58 -2.20 11.56
C GLY A 85 -12.38 -2.94 10.49
N LEU A 86 -12.10 -2.70 9.22
CA LEU A 86 -12.72 -3.41 8.10
C LEU A 86 -11.63 -4.21 7.38
N VAL A 87 -11.54 -5.49 7.70
CA VAL A 87 -10.55 -6.39 7.11
C VAL A 87 -11.11 -7.00 5.84
N PHE A 88 -10.44 -6.78 4.72
CA PHE A 88 -10.75 -7.47 3.46
C PHE A 88 -10.13 -8.86 3.52
N TYR A 89 -10.93 -9.85 3.88
CA TYR A 89 -10.48 -11.18 4.28
C TYR A 89 -10.47 -12.14 3.10
N GLY A 90 -9.32 -12.71 2.75
CA GLY A 90 -9.25 -13.80 1.78
C GLY A 90 -8.26 -14.92 2.11
N ARG A 91 -7.27 -14.68 2.99
CA ARG A 91 -6.10 -15.56 3.17
C ARG A 91 -5.72 -15.73 4.64
N ALA A 92 -5.93 -16.92 5.19
CA ALA A 92 -5.69 -17.22 6.59
C ALA A 92 -4.22 -17.08 7.00
N GLU A 93 -3.26 -17.39 6.11
CA GLU A 93 -1.84 -17.40 6.45
C GLU A 93 -1.28 -16.03 6.85
N PHE A 94 -1.88 -14.95 6.34
CA PHE A 94 -1.54 -13.58 6.68
C PHE A 94 -2.34 -13.07 7.86
N VAL A 95 -3.64 -13.42 7.95
CA VAL A 95 -4.47 -13.01 9.08
C VAL A 95 -4.01 -13.61 10.40
N LYS A 96 -3.32 -14.75 10.38
CA LYS A 96 -2.60 -15.29 11.55
C LYS A 96 -1.57 -14.32 12.14
N VAL A 97 -0.94 -13.49 11.30
CA VAL A 97 -0.03 -12.41 11.76
C VAL A 97 -0.85 -11.20 12.19
N LEU A 98 -1.81 -10.78 11.35
CA LEU A 98 -2.62 -9.58 11.57
C LEU A 98 -3.46 -9.64 12.86
N ASP A 99 -3.95 -10.81 13.25
CA ASP A 99 -4.77 -11.01 14.47
C ASP A 99 -4.12 -10.41 15.72
N CYS A 100 -2.81 -10.59 15.92
CA CYS A 100 -2.11 -10.05 17.09
C CYS A 100 -2.19 -8.51 17.13
N TYR A 101 -2.07 -7.84 15.98
CA TYR A 101 -2.19 -6.39 15.91
C TYR A 101 -3.63 -5.92 16.08
N LEU A 102 -4.60 -6.63 15.49
CA LEU A 102 -6.02 -6.31 15.63
C LEU A 102 -6.46 -6.45 17.09
N LYS A 103 -6.14 -7.56 17.76
CA LYS A 103 -6.45 -7.79 19.18
C LYS A 103 -5.82 -6.72 20.06
N ARG A 104 -4.54 -6.40 19.86
CA ARG A 104 -3.86 -5.32 20.61
C ARG A 104 -4.56 -3.98 20.46
N ASN A 105 -5.22 -3.74 19.32
CA ASN A 105 -5.93 -2.51 19.03
C ASN A 105 -7.43 -2.53 19.33
N LEU A 106 -7.99 -3.63 19.84
CA LEU A 106 -9.35 -3.65 20.38
C LEU A 106 -9.45 -2.79 21.63
N VAL A 107 -10.59 -2.12 21.81
CA VAL A 107 -10.86 -1.33 23.03
C VAL A 107 -10.77 -2.16 24.32
N ASP A 108 -11.11 -3.45 24.26
CA ASP A 108 -11.02 -4.36 25.41
C ASP A 108 -9.55 -4.60 25.86
N ASN A 109 -8.60 -4.37 24.96
CA ASN A 109 -7.16 -4.47 25.19
C ASN A 109 -6.46 -3.11 25.30
N GLY A 110 -7.23 -2.01 25.38
CA GLY A 110 -6.72 -0.65 25.51
C GLY A 110 -6.39 0.04 24.18
N GLY A 111 -6.82 -0.53 23.06
CA GLY A 111 -6.78 0.10 21.75
C GLY A 111 -8.01 0.96 21.45
N LEU A 112 -8.27 1.20 20.16
CA LEU A 112 -9.29 2.13 19.68
C LEU A 112 -10.43 1.47 18.90
N LEU A 113 -10.26 0.23 18.43
CA LEU A 113 -11.22 -0.50 17.62
C LEU A 113 -12.38 -1.03 18.47
N ASP A 114 -13.60 -0.56 18.19
CA ASP A 114 -14.81 -1.06 18.85
C ASP A 114 -15.29 -2.39 18.30
N GLU A 115 -14.92 -2.68 17.05
CA GLU A 115 -15.34 -3.83 16.27
C GLU A 115 -14.32 -4.04 15.16
N VAL A 116 -14.11 -5.29 14.75
CA VAL A 116 -13.45 -5.63 13.50
C VAL A 116 -14.41 -6.48 12.67
N ILE A 117 -14.74 -5.99 11.49
CA ILE A 117 -15.55 -6.70 10.51
C ILE A 117 -14.61 -7.35 9.51
N PHE A 118 -14.68 -8.68 9.39
CA PHE A 118 -14.04 -9.43 8.32
C PHE A 118 -15.02 -9.51 7.16
N SER A 119 -14.78 -8.69 6.14
CA SER A 119 -15.50 -8.78 4.88
C SER A 119 -14.90 -9.90 4.04
N VAL A 120 -15.62 -11.01 3.93
CA VAL A 120 -15.14 -12.23 3.28
C VAL A 120 -15.07 -12.03 1.77
N HIS A 121 -13.93 -12.41 1.20
CA HIS A 121 -13.63 -12.44 -0.23
C HIS A 121 -12.78 -13.68 -0.57
N THR A 122 -13.30 -14.85 -0.23
CA THR A 122 -12.71 -16.16 -0.55
C THR A 122 -13.78 -17.24 -0.48
N ASP A 123 -13.64 -18.27 -1.30
CA ASP A 123 -14.45 -19.50 -1.30
C ASP A 123 -13.66 -20.72 -0.81
N LYS A 124 -12.40 -20.51 -0.41
CA LYS A 124 -11.50 -21.59 0.03
C LYS A 124 -11.86 -22.03 1.45
N GLN A 125 -12.25 -23.29 1.60
CA GLN A 125 -12.66 -23.85 2.89
C GLN A 125 -11.63 -23.65 4.02
N PRO A 126 -10.31 -23.88 3.83
CA PRO A 126 -9.34 -23.68 4.92
C PRO A 126 -9.28 -22.23 5.43
N ASP A 127 -9.53 -21.25 4.56
CA ASP A 127 -9.58 -19.84 4.93
C ASP A 127 -10.87 -19.55 5.72
N LEU A 128 -11.99 -20.14 5.32
CA LEU A 128 -13.27 -19.99 6.03
C LEU A 128 -13.25 -20.68 7.41
N ASP A 129 -12.66 -21.86 7.51
CA ASP A 129 -12.52 -22.59 8.77
C ASP A 129 -11.71 -21.78 9.79
N TYR A 130 -10.59 -21.20 9.35
CA TYR A 130 -9.78 -20.34 10.21
C TYR A 130 -10.52 -19.07 10.62
N LEU A 131 -11.34 -18.49 9.73
CA LEU A 131 -12.17 -17.34 10.09
C LEU A 131 -13.15 -17.71 11.20
N ASP A 132 -13.81 -18.87 11.12
CA ASP A 132 -14.74 -19.32 12.16
C ASP A 132 -14.03 -19.52 13.51
N GLU A 133 -12.82 -20.08 13.51
CA GLU A 133 -11.96 -20.14 14.70
C GLU A 133 -11.65 -18.74 15.26
N LEU A 134 -11.29 -17.79 14.38
CA LEU A 134 -10.92 -16.44 14.74
C LEU A 134 -12.09 -15.66 15.38
N LEU A 135 -13.27 -15.74 14.77
CA LEU A 135 -14.51 -15.10 15.26
C LEU A 135 -14.92 -15.64 16.63
N ALA A 136 -14.64 -16.92 16.93
CA ALA A 136 -14.91 -17.51 18.23
C ALA A 136 -14.02 -16.96 19.37
N THR A 137 -12.91 -16.28 19.05
CA THR A 137 -11.97 -15.76 20.06
C THR A 137 -12.44 -14.47 20.75
N THR A 138 -13.34 -13.71 20.14
CA THR A 138 -13.87 -12.46 20.72
C THR A 138 -15.18 -12.01 20.07
N PRO A 139 -16.17 -11.52 20.85
CA PRO A 139 -17.42 -10.98 20.29
C PRO A 139 -17.23 -9.66 19.52
N ARG A 140 -16.03 -9.06 19.58
CA ARG A 140 -15.68 -7.84 18.82
C ARG A 140 -15.42 -8.13 17.34
N TYR A 141 -15.23 -9.39 16.98
CA TYR A 141 -14.99 -9.82 15.60
C TYR A 141 -16.30 -10.28 14.97
N THR A 142 -16.61 -9.73 13.81
CA THR A 142 -17.85 -10.04 13.08
C THR A 142 -17.55 -10.38 11.63
N ARG A 143 -18.44 -11.17 11.03
CA ARG A 143 -18.36 -11.59 9.63
C ARG A 143 -19.30 -10.75 8.79
N PHE A 144 -18.85 -10.34 7.61
CA PHE A 144 -19.70 -9.80 6.56
C PHE A 144 -19.49 -10.58 5.27
N GLU A 145 -20.58 -10.96 4.63
CA GLU A 145 -20.59 -11.59 3.32
C GLU A 145 -21.43 -10.76 2.37
N SER A 146 -20.85 -10.46 1.21
CA SER A 146 -21.60 -9.81 0.13
C SER A 146 -22.64 -10.76 -0.44
N THR A 147 -23.84 -10.25 -0.70
CA THR A 147 -24.85 -10.96 -1.50
C THR A 147 -24.62 -10.84 -3.00
N GLU A 148 -23.77 -9.89 -3.43
CA GLU A 148 -23.36 -9.75 -4.82
C GLU A 148 -22.33 -10.82 -5.19
N PRO A 149 -22.45 -11.46 -6.36
CA PRO A 149 -21.50 -12.48 -6.81
C PRO A 149 -20.10 -11.90 -7.01
N TYR A 150 -19.07 -12.72 -6.74
CA TYR A 150 -17.69 -12.37 -7.01
C TYR A 150 -17.45 -12.33 -8.52
N GLU A 151 -17.40 -11.12 -9.11
CA GLU A 151 -17.05 -10.93 -10.51
C GLU A 151 -15.62 -10.38 -10.66
N GLY A 152 -14.68 -11.26 -11.06
CA GLY A 152 -13.31 -10.88 -11.41
C GLY A 152 -12.53 -10.27 -10.24
N PHE A 153 -11.89 -9.11 -10.49
CA PHE A 153 -11.11 -8.36 -9.49
C PHE A 153 -11.96 -7.35 -8.70
N SER A 154 -13.28 -7.43 -8.75
CA SER A 154 -14.16 -6.47 -8.10
C SER A 154 -14.25 -6.70 -6.60
N PHE A 155 -13.79 -5.73 -5.82
CA PHE A 155 -13.97 -5.70 -4.37
C PHE A 155 -15.22 -4.92 -3.95
N VAL A 156 -16.03 -4.41 -4.88
CA VAL A 156 -17.17 -3.51 -4.57
C VAL A 156 -18.13 -4.10 -3.53
N GLY A 157 -18.44 -5.39 -3.62
CA GLY A 157 -19.34 -6.07 -2.67
C GLY A 157 -18.81 -6.05 -1.22
N THR A 158 -17.49 -6.06 -1.03
CA THR A 158 -16.86 -6.05 0.31
C THR A 158 -17.11 -4.74 1.07
N TRP A 159 -17.40 -3.65 0.36
CA TRP A 159 -17.74 -2.36 0.95
C TRP A 159 -19.16 -2.32 1.54
N GLY A 160 -20.01 -3.32 1.26
CA GLY A 160 -21.37 -3.42 1.81
C GLY A 160 -21.46 -3.52 3.33
N ALA A 161 -20.35 -3.86 4.01
CA ALA A 161 -20.24 -3.85 5.47
C ALA A 161 -20.31 -2.43 6.08
N VAL A 162 -20.05 -1.40 5.29
CA VAL A 162 -19.89 -0.02 5.76
C VAL A 162 -21.24 0.60 6.12
N LYS A 163 -21.29 1.26 7.28
CA LYS A 163 -22.48 1.92 7.83
C LYS A 163 -22.16 3.37 8.16
N ARG A 164 -23.17 4.23 8.01
CA ARG A 164 -23.09 5.66 8.39
C ARG A 164 -22.77 5.84 9.88
N GLY A 165 -22.16 6.97 10.21
CA GLY A 165 -21.87 7.38 11.59
C GLY A 165 -20.66 6.72 12.24
N ASN A 166 -19.96 5.84 11.54
CA ASN A 166 -18.72 5.22 12.02
C ASN A 166 -17.52 5.75 11.24
N LEU A 167 -16.37 5.79 11.91
CA LEU A 167 -15.07 5.91 11.26
C LEU A 167 -14.53 4.50 11.00
N TYR A 168 -14.05 4.24 9.80
CA TYR A 168 -13.49 2.94 9.43
C TYR A 168 -11.99 3.03 9.21
N ILE A 169 -11.28 1.96 9.57
CA ILE A 169 -9.93 1.67 9.13
C ILE A 169 -10.02 0.42 8.26
N LYS A 170 -9.94 0.55 6.94
CA LYS A 170 -9.84 -0.60 6.04
C LYS A 170 -8.42 -1.14 6.05
N ILE A 171 -8.29 -2.46 6.14
CA ILE A 171 -7.03 -3.19 6.30
C ILE A 171 -7.06 -4.38 5.34
N ASP A 172 -6.08 -4.52 4.44
CA ASP A 172 -5.89 -5.76 3.68
C ASP A 172 -5.47 -6.90 4.61
N ASP A 173 -5.91 -8.12 4.31
CA ASP A 173 -5.56 -9.32 5.08
C ASP A 173 -4.05 -9.60 5.13
N ASP A 174 -3.27 -9.06 4.20
CA ASP A 174 -1.81 -9.15 4.13
C ASP A 174 -1.06 -7.89 4.58
N VAL A 175 -1.69 -7.08 5.43
CA VAL A 175 -0.96 -6.15 6.30
C VAL A 175 -0.28 -6.95 7.43
N LEU A 176 1.05 -6.97 7.46
CA LEU A 176 1.84 -7.79 8.41
C LEU A 176 2.49 -7.00 9.54
N TYR A 177 2.38 -5.68 9.49
CA TYR A 177 2.85 -4.78 10.53
C TYR A 177 2.08 -3.46 10.46
N PHE A 178 1.79 -2.88 11.63
CA PHE A 178 1.53 -1.45 11.76
C PHE A 178 1.90 -0.97 13.17
N GLU A 179 2.31 0.29 13.30
CA GLU A 179 2.68 0.86 14.59
C GLU A 179 1.48 0.97 15.55
N ASP A 180 1.75 0.91 16.86
CA ASP A 180 0.73 0.99 17.93
C ASP A 180 -0.13 2.26 17.89
N ASP A 181 0.40 3.34 17.30
CA ASP A 181 -0.25 4.63 17.15
C ASP A 181 -0.84 4.87 15.76
N ALA A 182 -0.69 3.93 14.80
CA ALA A 182 -1.17 4.11 13.43
C ALA A 182 -2.67 4.39 13.36
N ILE A 183 -3.49 3.59 14.07
CA ILE A 183 -4.96 3.80 14.11
C ILE A 183 -5.30 5.15 14.74
N ALA A 184 -4.57 5.57 15.78
CA ALA A 184 -4.78 6.85 16.44
C ALA A 184 -4.44 8.01 15.50
N ALA A 185 -3.30 7.95 14.81
CA ALA A 185 -2.84 8.95 13.85
C ALA A 185 -3.86 9.16 12.73
N LEU A 186 -4.26 8.10 12.04
CA LEU A 186 -5.24 8.18 10.96
C LEU A 186 -6.59 8.71 11.45
N SER A 187 -7.06 8.19 12.59
CA SER A 187 -8.36 8.58 13.14
C SER A 187 -8.38 10.05 13.54
N LYS A 188 -7.35 10.49 14.26
CA LYS A 188 -7.19 11.89 14.66
C LYS A 188 -7.13 12.80 13.44
N ARG A 189 -6.37 12.44 12.40
CA ARG A 189 -6.27 13.23 11.17
C ARG A 189 -7.60 13.33 10.45
N MET A 190 -8.35 12.24 10.32
CA MET A 190 -9.71 12.23 9.74
C MET A 190 -10.69 13.12 10.51
N ILE A 191 -10.62 13.13 11.84
CA ILE A 191 -11.52 13.92 12.69
C ILE A 191 -11.18 15.41 12.62
N GLU A 192 -9.90 15.76 12.67
CA GLU A 192 -9.46 17.17 12.70
C GLU A 192 -9.44 17.83 11.32
N ASN A 193 -9.51 17.04 10.24
CA ASN A 193 -9.42 17.52 8.87
C ASN A 193 -10.59 17.01 8.01
N PRO A 194 -11.82 17.50 8.27
CA PRO A 194 -13.03 17.04 7.56
C PRO A 194 -13.02 17.38 6.05
N GLN A 195 -12.05 18.17 5.57
CA GLN A 195 -11.85 18.44 4.15
C GLN A 195 -11.25 17.25 3.38
N TYR A 196 -10.58 16.31 4.05
CA TYR A 196 -10.05 15.12 3.37
C TYR A 196 -11.16 14.10 3.14
N PHE A 197 -11.08 13.40 2.01
CA PHE A 197 -11.99 12.28 1.73
C PHE A 197 -11.58 11.05 2.53
N ALA A 198 -10.28 10.75 2.53
CA ALA A 198 -9.70 9.63 3.25
C ALA A 198 -8.24 9.94 3.65
N VAL A 199 -7.75 9.24 4.69
CA VAL A 199 -6.36 9.33 5.15
C VAL A 199 -5.75 7.93 5.16
N SER A 200 -4.74 7.70 4.32
CA SER A 200 -4.01 6.44 4.24
C SER A 200 -2.79 6.44 5.16
N ALA A 201 -2.39 5.25 5.62
CA ALA A 201 -1.13 5.06 6.32
C ALA A 201 0.06 5.17 5.37
N ASN A 202 1.22 5.48 5.94
CA ASN A 202 2.52 5.37 5.30
C ASN A 202 2.90 3.89 5.12
N SER A 203 2.30 3.25 4.12
CA SER A 203 2.47 1.83 3.86
C SER A 203 3.80 1.53 3.16
N VAL A 204 4.65 0.72 3.80
CA VAL A 204 5.81 0.06 3.19
C VAL A 204 5.32 -0.96 2.16
N ASN A 205 6.04 -1.06 1.04
CA ASN A 205 5.64 -1.80 -0.16
C ASN A 205 4.29 -1.33 -0.73
N ASN A 206 4.06 -0.01 -0.74
CA ASN A 206 3.02 0.64 -1.53
C ASN A 206 3.66 1.30 -2.77
N PRO A 207 3.02 1.30 -3.97
CA PRO A 207 3.76 1.51 -5.21
C PRO A 207 4.45 2.88 -5.30
N ALA A 208 3.71 3.95 -5.02
CA ALA A 208 4.23 5.31 -5.08
C ALA A 208 4.96 5.71 -3.79
N LEU A 209 4.56 5.19 -2.62
CA LEU A 209 5.27 5.46 -1.36
C LEU A 209 6.67 4.82 -1.32
N SER A 210 6.87 3.67 -1.96
CA SER A 210 8.18 3.03 -2.05
C SER A 210 9.22 3.96 -2.70
N TRP A 211 8.80 4.75 -3.70
CA TRP A 211 9.67 5.78 -4.29
C TRP A 211 9.97 6.95 -3.33
N ILE A 212 9.00 7.36 -2.51
CA ILE A 212 9.24 8.36 -1.47
C ILE A 212 10.24 7.83 -0.44
N HIS A 213 10.05 6.61 0.03
CA HIS A 213 10.97 5.90 0.94
C HIS A 213 12.39 5.82 0.35
N TYR A 214 12.51 5.60 -0.96
CA TYR A 214 13.79 5.65 -1.66
C TYR A 214 14.43 7.04 -1.59
N GLY A 215 13.66 8.09 -1.86
CA GLY A 215 14.11 9.48 -1.70
C GLY A 215 14.48 9.86 -0.26
N LEU A 216 13.91 9.19 0.74
CA LEU A 216 14.25 9.33 2.16
C LEU A 216 15.51 8.53 2.56
N GLY A 217 16.04 7.68 1.67
CA GLY A 217 17.27 6.92 1.91
C GLY A 217 17.10 5.75 2.88
N VAL A 218 15.92 5.12 2.94
CA VAL A 218 15.62 3.99 3.84
C VAL A 218 15.96 2.62 3.25
N TYR A 219 16.45 2.57 2.01
CA TYR A 219 16.74 1.32 1.34
C TYR A 219 18.17 0.87 1.60
N GLU A 220 18.29 -0.34 2.09
CA GLU A 220 19.57 -0.99 2.35
C GLU A 220 19.90 -1.95 1.19
N PRO A 221 21.18 -2.15 0.87
CA PRO A 221 21.58 -3.00 -0.24
C PRO A 221 21.45 -4.48 0.16
N TYR A 222 20.41 -5.14 -0.33
CA TYR A 222 20.18 -6.57 -0.16
C TYR A 222 20.09 -7.29 -1.50
N LEU A 223 20.54 -8.54 -1.55
CA LEU A 223 20.42 -9.41 -2.72
C LEU A 223 20.03 -10.84 -2.31
N PRO A 224 19.36 -11.59 -3.19
CA PRO A 224 18.89 -12.93 -2.84
C PRO A 224 20.07 -13.89 -2.63
N GLU A 225 19.92 -14.77 -1.64
CA GLU A 225 20.78 -15.93 -1.44
C GLU A 225 20.61 -16.89 -2.62
N LEU A 226 21.71 -17.21 -3.31
CA LEU A 226 21.64 -17.94 -4.58
C LEU A 226 21.64 -19.46 -4.44
N THR A 227 22.13 -19.98 -3.31
CA THR A 227 22.19 -21.42 -3.04
C THR A 227 21.73 -21.72 -1.62
N PRO A 228 21.00 -22.83 -1.40
CA PRO A 228 20.57 -23.21 -0.06
C PRO A 228 21.75 -23.35 0.91
N PRO A 229 21.59 -22.95 2.19
CA PRO A 229 22.61 -23.17 3.20
C PRO A 229 22.78 -24.69 3.46
N PRO A 230 23.97 -25.16 3.89
CA PRO A 230 24.24 -26.59 4.07
C PRO A 230 23.30 -27.31 5.06
N ASN A 231 22.77 -26.58 6.07
CA ASN A 231 21.87 -27.10 7.10
C ASN A 231 20.63 -26.19 7.23
N PRO A 232 19.65 -26.27 6.31
CA PRO A 232 18.50 -25.37 6.31
C PRO A 232 17.58 -25.58 7.52
N SER A 233 17.48 -26.82 8.03
CA SER A 233 16.64 -27.19 9.17
C SER A 233 17.08 -26.61 10.52
N HIS A 234 18.31 -26.11 10.62
CA HIS A 234 18.90 -25.59 11.85
C HIS A 234 19.03 -24.06 11.85
N GLN A 235 18.50 -23.37 10.84
CA GLN A 235 18.51 -21.92 10.84
C GLN A 235 17.48 -21.39 11.86
N PRO A 236 17.87 -20.46 12.75
CA PRO A 236 16.92 -19.78 13.61
C PRO A 236 15.86 -19.10 12.75
N GLN A 237 14.58 -19.31 13.09
CA GLN A 237 13.48 -18.53 12.50
C GLN A 237 13.43 -17.13 13.12
N SER A 238 14.54 -16.40 13.04
CA SER A 238 14.64 -15.04 13.56
C SER A 238 14.20 -14.04 12.51
N TRP A 239 13.46 -13.03 12.94
CA TRP A 239 13.08 -11.89 12.11
C TRP A 239 14.21 -10.87 11.95
N ARG A 240 15.23 -10.94 12.81
CA ARG A 240 16.33 -9.99 12.90
C ARG A 240 17.19 -10.00 11.63
N ALA A 241 17.49 -8.82 11.12
CA ALA A 241 18.38 -8.63 9.99
C ALA A 241 19.85 -8.78 10.39
N SER A 242 20.21 -8.45 11.64
CA SER A 242 21.59 -8.56 12.15
C SER A 242 22.13 -10.00 12.20
N GLU A 243 21.25 -10.99 12.21
CA GLU A 243 21.59 -12.42 12.20
C GLU A 243 21.87 -12.96 10.79
N LEU A 244 21.61 -12.16 9.74
CA LEU A 244 21.86 -12.56 8.36
C LEU A 244 23.36 -12.54 8.05
N PRO A 245 23.90 -13.58 7.39
CA PRO A 245 25.24 -13.51 6.84
C PRO A 245 25.28 -12.47 5.70
N HIS A 246 26.45 -11.90 5.45
CA HIS A 246 26.62 -11.04 4.28
C HIS A 246 26.46 -11.80 2.98
N TRP A 247 25.95 -11.11 1.95
CA TRP A 247 25.79 -11.67 0.62
C TRP A 247 27.14 -12.06 0.02
N THR A 248 27.23 -13.28 -0.49
CA THR A 248 28.39 -13.79 -1.23
C THR A 248 27.96 -14.17 -2.64
N GLY A 249 28.65 -13.64 -3.64
CA GLY A 249 28.42 -14.01 -5.03
C GLY A 249 29.34 -13.24 -5.98
N PRO A 250 29.21 -13.45 -7.30
CA PRO A 250 30.07 -12.82 -8.28
C PRO A 250 30.02 -11.29 -8.19
N PRO A 251 31.17 -10.58 -8.26
CA PRO A 251 31.22 -9.13 -8.26
C PRO A 251 30.32 -8.46 -9.30
N SER A 252 30.20 -9.06 -10.48
CA SER A 252 29.42 -8.58 -11.63
C SER A 252 27.95 -9.03 -11.63
N PHE A 253 27.48 -9.68 -10.55
CA PHE A 253 26.10 -10.12 -10.47
C PHE A 253 25.15 -8.92 -10.29
N ILE A 254 24.17 -8.81 -11.18
CA ILE A 254 23.10 -7.83 -11.13
C ILE A 254 21.78 -8.61 -11.04
N PHE A 255 20.97 -8.29 -10.04
CA PHE A 255 19.64 -8.85 -9.88
C PHE A 255 18.61 -7.76 -10.19
N ASN A 256 17.82 -7.96 -11.23
CA ASN A 256 16.87 -6.97 -11.73
C ASN A 256 15.42 -7.48 -11.67
N GLY A 257 15.15 -8.50 -10.86
CA GLY A 257 13.82 -9.08 -10.63
C GLY A 257 13.23 -9.91 -11.77
N SER A 258 13.86 -9.91 -12.95
CA SER A 258 13.46 -10.76 -14.07
C SER A 258 13.79 -12.24 -13.87
N GLN A 259 14.70 -12.55 -12.94
CA GLN A 259 15.07 -13.90 -12.59
C GLN A 259 14.02 -14.54 -11.65
N PRO A 260 13.82 -15.87 -11.71
CA PRO A 260 13.01 -16.59 -10.72
C PRO A 260 13.65 -16.55 -9.33
N ALA A 261 12.86 -16.91 -8.32
CA ALA A 261 13.38 -17.08 -6.96
C ALA A 261 14.45 -18.20 -6.96
N PRO A 262 15.64 -18.00 -6.35
CA PRO A 262 16.70 -19.01 -6.40
C PRO A 262 16.30 -20.37 -5.83
N PHE A 263 15.55 -20.38 -4.73
CA PHE A 263 14.94 -21.58 -4.13
C PHE A 263 13.81 -21.19 -3.16
N PRO A 264 12.87 -22.10 -2.84
CA PRO A 264 11.85 -21.85 -1.82
C PRO A 264 12.46 -21.59 -0.43
N GLY A 265 12.02 -20.50 0.22
CA GLY A 265 12.54 -20.08 1.52
C GLY A 265 13.89 -19.38 1.46
N HIS A 266 14.32 -18.90 0.29
CA HIS A 266 15.57 -18.14 0.18
C HIS A 266 15.50 -16.82 0.94
N ARG A 267 16.67 -16.43 1.47
CA ARG A 267 16.86 -15.17 2.18
C ARG A 267 17.29 -14.07 1.21
N TRP A 268 17.18 -12.83 1.64
CA TRP A 268 17.91 -11.72 1.05
C TRP A 268 18.99 -11.28 2.04
N LEU A 269 20.23 -11.25 1.56
CA LEU A 269 21.40 -11.05 2.39
C LEU A 269 21.94 -9.62 2.21
N PRO A 270 22.37 -8.95 3.29
CA PRO A 270 22.91 -7.60 3.21
C PRO A 270 24.26 -7.63 2.49
N LEU A 271 24.50 -6.68 1.59
CA LEU A 271 25.79 -6.52 0.96
C LEU A 271 26.83 -6.02 1.99
N PRO A 272 28.09 -6.46 1.92
CA PRO A 272 29.12 -5.95 2.81
C PRO A 272 29.33 -4.43 2.58
N HIS A 273 29.24 -3.63 3.64
CA HIS A 273 29.59 -2.22 3.56
C HIS A 273 31.11 -2.05 3.44
N ARG A 274 31.54 -1.13 2.58
CA ARG A 274 32.93 -0.72 2.50
C ARG A 274 33.26 0.14 3.71
N THR A 275 33.97 -0.39 4.70
CA THR A 275 34.51 0.43 5.79
C THR A 275 35.94 0.86 5.47
N PHE A 276 36.44 1.91 6.12
CA PHE A 276 37.85 2.31 6.04
C PHE A 276 38.81 1.14 6.35
N ASN A 277 38.40 0.22 7.22
CA ASN A 277 39.20 -0.92 7.67
C ASN A 277 38.95 -2.21 6.85
N THR A 278 37.99 -2.21 5.92
CA THR A 278 37.67 -3.35 5.05
C THR A 278 37.62 -2.95 3.57
N PRO A 279 38.73 -2.44 2.99
CA PRO A 279 38.77 -1.91 1.62
C PRO A 279 38.47 -2.95 0.53
N HIS A 280 38.47 -4.24 0.87
CA HIS A 280 38.26 -5.39 -0.02
C HIS A 280 36.97 -6.20 0.24
N ALA A 281 36.12 -5.80 1.20
CA ALA A 281 34.95 -6.60 1.59
C ALA A 281 33.80 -6.60 0.57
N SER A 282 33.79 -5.66 -0.37
CA SER A 282 32.90 -5.64 -1.52
C SER A 282 33.69 -5.19 -2.75
N PRO A 283 33.31 -5.59 -3.98
CA PRO A 283 33.78 -4.88 -5.17
C PRO A 283 33.48 -3.38 -4.96
N PRO A 284 34.40 -2.47 -5.30
CA PRO A 284 34.11 -1.05 -5.21
C PRO A 284 32.83 -0.72 -6.00
N GLY A 285 31.91 0.03 -5.39
CA GLY A 285 30.89 0.79 -6.12
C GLY A 285 29.66 0.01 -6.58
N ARG A 286 28.99 -0.73 -5.70
CA ARG A 286 27.54 -0.96 -5.89
C ARG A 286 26.78 0.13 -5.14
N ASP A 287 26.24 1.06 -5.91
CA ASP A 287 25.32 2.09 -5.43
C ASP A 287 23.96 1.44 -5.11
N ILE A 288 23.12 2.08 -4.30
CA ILE A 288 21.75 1.61 -4.09
C ILE A 288 20.98 1.59 -5.42
N SER A 289 21.35 2.43 -6.40
CA SER A 289 20.82 2.41 -7.76
C SER A 289 21.11 1.10 -8.53
N ASP A 290 22.10 0.31 -8.09
CA ASP A 290 22.47 -0.97 -8.71
C ASP A 290 21.74 -2.17 -8.10
N THR A 291 20.85 -1.92 -7.13
CA THR A 291 19.98 -2.91 -6.50
C THR A 291 18.55 -2.79 -7.04
N PRO A 292 17.65 -3.77 -6.83
CA PRO A 292 16.25 -3.66 -7.25
C PRO A 292 15.58 -2.32 -6.89
N ALA A 293 15.88 -1.75 -5.72
CA ALA A 293 15.38 -0.45 -5.29
C ALA A 293 15.68 0.70 -6.26
N GLY A 294 16.75 0.61 -7.06
CA GLY A 294 17.07 1.58 -8.10
C GLY A 294 16.02 1.67 -9.23
N ALA A 295 15.14 0.67 -9.36
CA ALA A 295 14.06 0.65 -10.34
C ALA A 295 12.77 1.37 -9.86
N LEU A 296 12.72 1.84 -8.61
CA LEU A 296 11.52 2.47 -8.05
C LEU A 296 11.12 3.72 -8.84
N THR A 297 9.82 3.87 -9.08
CA THR A 297 9.22 5.05 -9.72
C THR A 297 8.01 5.54 -8.94
N TYR A 298 7.69 6.83 -9.09
CA TYR A 298 6.46 7.41 -8.55
C TYR A 298 5.27 7.08 -9.47
N ASP A 299 4.86 5.80 -9.49
CA ASP A 299 3.79 5.28 -10.35
C ASP A 299 3.00 4.17 -9.64
N ALA A 300 1.67 4.26 -9.69
CA ALA A 300 0.75 3.28 -9.11
C ALA A 300 0.90 1.88 -9.74
N PHE A 301 1.37 1.80 -10.99
CA PHE A 301 1.55 0.55 -11.73
C PHE A 301 3.01 0.31 -12.16
N GLY A 302 3.96 1.03 -11.55
CA GLY A 302 5.39 0.93 -11.84
C GLY A 302 6.06 -0.33 -11.26
N PRO A 303 7.40 -0.39 -11.28
CA PRO A 303 8.16 -1.54 -10.78
C PRO A 303 7.83 -1.88 -9.32
N SER A 304 7.55 -0.89 -8.47
CA SER A 304 7.10 -1.09 -7.09
C SER A 304 5.82 -1.94 -6.96
N TRP A 305 4.97 -2.00 -7.99
CA TRP A 305 3.75 -2.83 -8.01
C TRP A 305 3.98 -4.20 -8.68
N ARG A 306 4.90 -4.27 -9.66
CA ARG A 306 5.10 -5.46 -10.51
C ARG A 306 6.23 -6.37 -10.05
N ASP A 307 7.31 -5.78 -9.57
CA ASP A 307 8.57 -6.48 -9.36
C ASP A 307 8.66 -6.99 -7.91
N TRP A 308 8.64 -8.31 -7.78
CA TRP A 308 8.75 -8.98 -6.49
C TRP A 308 10.13 -8.78 -5.84
N ALA A 309 11.18 -8.52 -6.62
CA ALA A 309 12.54 -8.29 -6.12
C ALA A 309 12.64 -6.92 -5.44
N VAL A 310 12.00 -5.91 -6.03
CA VAL A 310 11.83 -4.58 -5.41
C VAL A 310 11.11 -4.70 -4.07
N ALA A 311 10.02 -5.46 -4.05
CA ALA A 311 9.26 -5.69 -2.83
C ALA A 311 10.09 -6.44 -1.77
N ALA A 312 10.83 -7.48 -2.17
CA ALA A 312 11.67 -8.24 -1.25
C ALA A 312 12.74 -7.35 -0.61
N GLN A 313 13.47 -6.55 -1.38
CA GLN A 313 14.42 -5.58 -0.84
C GLN A 313 13.75 -4.54 0.06
N THR A 314 12.55 -4.07 -0.29
CA THR A 314 11.75 -3.14 0.53
C THR A 314 11.48 -3.73 1.91
N HIS A 315 11.01 -4.98 1.98
CA HIS A 315 10.74 -5.66 3.26
C HIS A 315 11.99 -5.89 4.09
N TYR A 316 13.10 -6.31 3.48
CA TYR A 316 14.36 -6.54 4.19
C TYR A 316 14.97 -5.25 4.73
N SER A 317 14.88 -4.14 3.98
CA SER A 317 15.28 -2.81 4.45
C SER A 317 14.41 -2.36 5.63
N PHE A 318 13.10 -2.62 5.57
CA PHE A 318 12.20 -2.36 6.69
C PHE A 318 12.55 -3.16 7.94
N LEU A 319 12.75 -4.48 7.83
CA LEU A 319 13.14 -5.32 8.97
C LEU A 319 14.48 -4.89 9.58
N HIS A 320 15.43 -4.44 8.74
CA HIS A 320 16.69 -3.87 9.18
C HIS A 320 16.49 -2.63 10.07
N HIS A 321 15.67 -1.67 9.64
CA HIS A 321 15.41 -0.47 10.44
C HIS A 321 14.47 -0.73 11.63
N LEU A 322 13.54 -1.69 11.51
CA LEU A 322 12.68 -2.12 12.60
C LEU A 322 13.51 -2.64 13.78
N GLU A 323 14.44 -3.57 13.50
CA GLU A 323 15.34 -4.12 14.53
C GLU A 323 16.16 -3.05 15.24
N ARG A 324 16.57 -2.01 14.51
CA ARG A 324 17.44 -0.94 15.04
C ARG A 324 16.67 0.19 15.72
N GLY A 325 15.33 0.14 15.75
CA GLY A 325 14.51 1.23 16.25
C GLY A 325 14.61 2.50 15.40
N GLU A 326 14.86 2.34 14.10
CA GLU A 326 15.12 3.44 13.15
C GLU A 326 13.92 3.75 12.24
N LEU A 327 12.71 3.36 12.62
CA LEU A 327 11.50 3.62 11.84
C LEU A 327 11.20 5.12 11.62
N TRP A 328 11.78 6.00 12.44
CA TRP A 328 11.73 7.45 12.24
C TRP A 328 12.22 7.87 10.84
N ARG A 329 13.08 7.08 10.18
CA ARG A 329 13.56 7.33 8.82
C ARG A 329 12.46 7.28 7.76
N TYR A 330 11.40 6.51 8.00
CA TYR A 330 10.26 6.38 7.09
C TYR A 330 9.27 7.55 7.26
N LYS A 331 9.34 8.27 8.39
CA LYS A 331 8.30 9.22 8.78
C LYS A 331 8.45 10.55 8.06
N PHE A 332 7.31 11.08 7.67
CA PHE A 332 7.10 12.45 7.18
C PHE A 332 5.74 12.92 7.70
N ASN A 333 5.42 14.21 7.59
CA ASN A 333 4.16 14.69 8.18
C ASN A 333 2.94 14.29 7.34
N LEU A 334 2.85 14.80 6.11
CA LEU A 334 1.68 14.67 5.24
C LEU A 334 2.18 14.53 3.81
N TRP A 335 1.57 13.64 3.05
CA TRP A 335 1.74 13.59 1.61
C TRP A 335 0.36 13.63 0.93
N ASP A 336 0.09 14.70 0.20
CA ASP A 336 -1.18 14.87 -0.50
C ASP A 336 -1.11 14.16 -1.86
N TYR A 337 -1.94 13.14 -2.05
CA TYR A 337 -2.04 12.42 -3.33
C TYR A 337 -2.86 13.20 -4.35
N HIS A 338 -3.48 14.32 -3.97
CA HIS A 338 -4.39 15.10 -4.80
C HIS A 338 -5.48 14.20 -5.38
N TYR A 339 -5.36 13.87 -6.67
CA TYR A 339 -6.23 12.96 -7.41
C TYR A 339 -5.41 11.90 -8.16
N TYR A 340 -4.25 11.54 -7.63
CA TYR A 340 -3.47 10.40 -8.08
C TYR A 340 -4.00 9.13 -7.41
N ARG A 341 -3.92 8.02 -8.15
CA ARG A 341 -4.35 6.72 -7.65
C ARG A 341 -3.41 6.29 -6.52
N LEU A 342 -3.98 5.87 -5.40
CA LEU A 342 -3.27 5.32 -4.25
C LEU A 342 -3.79 3.90 -4.00
N SER A 343 -2.90 2.97 -3.65
CA SER A 343 -3.35 1.66 -3.16
C SER A 343 -3.84 1.76 -1.72
N ILE A 344 -5.02 1.21 -1.43
CA ILE A 344 -5.78 1.45 -0.20
C ILE A 344 -5.55 0.35 0.85
N ASN A 345 -4.30 -0.12 1.00
CA ASN A 345 -4.00 -1.28 1.84
C ASN A 345 -4.33 -1.07 3.32
N PHE A 346 -4.11 0.15 3.82
CA PHE A 346 -4.42 0.56 5.19
C PHE A 346 -4.90 2.02 5.18
N ILE A 347 -6.21 2.24 5.23
CA ILE A 347 -6.80 3.56 4.99
C ILE A 347 -7.98 3.86 5.93
N ALA A 348 -8.09 5.12 6.38
CA ALA A 348 -9.20 5.61 7.17
C ALA A 348 -10.18 6.46 6.36
N PHE A 349 -11.47 6.29 6.60
CA PHE A 349 -12.54 7.05 5.94
C PHE A 349 -13.82 7.08 6.79
N TRP A 350 -14.70 8.04 6.51
CA TRP A 350 -16.03 8.09 7.10
C TRP A 350 -16.97 7.13 6.38
N GLY A 351 -17.75 6.36 7.15
CA GLY A 351 -18.73 5.44 6.57
C GLY A 351 -19.79 6.17 5.71
N ASP A 352 -20.16 7.39 6.08
CA ASP A 352 -21.06 8.24 5.30
C ASP A 352 -20.57 8.48 3.88
N ASP A 353 -19.28 8.77 3.70
CA ASP A 353 -18.71 9.05 2.39
C ASP A 353 -18.75 7.83 1.47
N ILE A 354 -18.52 6.64 2.01
CA ILE A 354 -18.61 5.39 1.25
C ILE A 354 -20.07 5.05 0.93
N VAL A 355 -20.98 5.18 1.89
CA VAL A 355 -22.41 4.92 1.66
C VAL A 355 -22.96 5.87 0.59
N ASP A 356 -22.54 7.13 0.57
CA ASP A 356 -22.90 8.12 -0.46
C ASP A 356 -22.22 7.86 -1.82
N ALA A 357 -21.14 7.08 -1.84
CA ALA A 357 -20.43 6.69 -3.06
C ALA A 357 -20.95 5.38 -3.67
N MET A 358 -21.71 4.58 -2.92
CA MET A 358 -22.24 3.29 -3.38
C MET A 358 -23.51 3.44 -4.24
N PRO A 359 -23.72 2.56 -5.25
CA PRO A 359 -22.78 1.55 -5.74
C PRO A 359 -21.64 2.18 -6.55
N PHE A 360 -20.45 1.59 -6.52
CA PHE A 360 -19.31 2.10 -7.30
C PHE A 360 -19.54 1.87 -8.80
N PRO A 361 -19.21 2.85 -9.67
CA PRO A 361 -19.41 2.73 -11.12
C PRO A 361 -18.37 1.85 -11.82
N THR A 362 -17.37 1.35 -11.09
CA THR A 362 -16.27 0.52 -11.59
C THR A 362 -15.90 -0.53 -10.53
N GLY A 363 -15.31 -1.65 -10.96
CA GLY A 363 -14.77 -2.68 -10.07
C GLY A 363 -13.42 -2.33 -9.43
N ASP A 364 -12.72 -1.30 -9.94
CA ASP A 364 -11.48 -0.77 -9.35
C ASP A 364 -11.83 0.28 -8.30
N ASP A 365 -12.01 -0.17 -7.06
CA ASP A 365 -12.35 0.66 -5.91
C ASP A 365 -11.23 1.64 -5.54
N GLU A 366 -9.96 1.26 -5.70
CA GLU A 366 -8.82 2.14 -5.52
C GLU A 366 -8.85 3.31 -6.50
N GLU A 367 -9.10 3.05 -7.78
CA GLU A 367 -9.31 4.08 -8.80
C GLU A 367 -10.49 5.00 -8.43
N TYR A 368 -11.63 4.42 -8.05
CA TYR A 368 -12.82 5.20 -7.75
C TYR A 368 -12.68 6.06 -6.49
N LEU A 369 -12.23 5.46 -5.39
CA LEU A 369 -12.20 6.06 -4.05
C LEU A 369 -10.96 6.94 -3.82
N THR A 370 -9.90 6.82 -4.62
CA THR A 370 -8.71 7.67 -4.47
C THR A 370 -8.57 8.73 -5.56
N ARG A 371 -9.20 8.54 -6.72
CA ARG A 371 -9.15 9.50 -7.83
C ARG A 371 -10.51 10.07 -8.19
N ALA A 372 -11.46 9.24 -8.61
CA ALA A 372 -12.69 9.72 -9.25
C ALA A 372 -13.62 10.44 -8.26
N LYS A 373 -14.00 9.80 -7.16
CA LYS A 373 -14.89 10.37 -6.14
C LYS A 373 -14.25 11.53 -5.37
N PRO A 374 -12.99 11.46 -4.93
CA PRO A 374 -12.25 12.61 -4.43
C PRO A 374 -12.29 13.84 -5.34
N ARG A 375 -12.09 13.64 -6.65
CA ARG A 375 -12.11 14.72 -7.66
C ARG A 375 -13.49 15.32 -7.84
N GLU A 376 -14.54 14.49 -7.84
CA GLU A 376 -15.94 14.95 -7.88
C GLU A 376 -16.26 15.84 -6.67
N LEU A 377 -15.80 15.45 -5.48
CA LEU A 377 -16.11 16.17 -4.23
C LEU A 377 -15.16 17.35 -3.94
N GLY A 378 -14.03 17.45 -4.66
CA GLY A 378 -12.97 18.41 -4.33
C GLY A 378 -12.29 18.12 -2.99
N ARG A 379 -12.29 16.86 -2.54
CA ARG A 379 -11.75 16.41 -1.25
C ARG A 379 -10.64 15.39 -1.51
N HIS A 380 -9.40 15.72 -1.19
CA HIS A 380 -8.25 14.87 -1.53
C HIS A 380 -8.16 13.64 -0.62
N VAL A 381 -7.47 12.61 -1.12
CA VAL A 381 -6.91 11.55 -0.28
C VAL A 381 -5.47 11.91 0.08
N VAL A 382 -5.13 11.77 1.35
CA VAL A 382 -3.79 12.11 1.86
C VAL A 382 -3.17 10.95 2.60
N VAL A 383 -1.85 10.92 2.72
CA VAL A 383 -1.11 9.98 3.56
C VAL A 383 -0.67 10.66 4.83
N ASP A 384 -0.98 10.06 5.98
CA ASP A 384 -0.34 10.41 7.25
C ASP A 384 1.01 9.69 7.31
N GLY A 385 2.09 10.45 7.07
CA GLY A 385 3.44 9.89 7.02
C GLY A 385 3.94 9.38 8.39
N THR A 386 3.25 9.72 9.48
CA THR A 386 3.63 9.32 10.85
C THR A 386 3.12 7.92 11.23
N ALA A 387 2.14 7.40 10.48
CA ALA A 387 1.49 6.12 10.71
C ALA A 387 2.08 5.04 9.78
N ILE A 388 3.07 4.27 10.25
CA ILE A 388 3.70 3.24 9.41
C ILE A 388 2.89 1.94 9.45
N SER A 389 2.66 1.37 8.27
CA SER A 389 2.13 0.02 8.06
C SER A 389 2.98 -0.73 7.02
N VAL A 390 2.84 -2.05 6.93
CA VAL A 390 3.51 -2.86 5.91
C VAL A 390 2.48 -3.74 5.22
N HIS A 391 2.32 -3.56 3.92
CA HIS A 391 1.55 -4.44 3.05
C HIS A 391 2.47 -5.49 2.41
N PHE A 392 2.09 -6.76 2.42
CA PHE A 392 2.99 -7.83 1.98
C PHE A 392 3.15 -7.90 0.47
N ALA A 393 2.09 -8.07 -0.32
CA ALA A 393 2.26 -8.37 -1.74
C ALA A 393 1.06 -8.00 -2.62
N PHE A 394 1.32 -7.21 -3.66
CA PHE A 394 0.42 -7.08 -4.81
C PHE A 394 0.37 -8.38 -5.60
N SER A 395 -0.75 -8.64 -6.30
CA SER A 395 -0.93 -9.87 -7.08
C SER A 395 0.27 -10.24 -7.97
N PRO A 396 0.89 -9.33 -8.74
CA PRO A 396 2.07 -9.66 -9.55
C PRO A 396 3.33 -10.01 -8.74
N GLN A 397 3.42 -9.61 -7.48
CA GLN A 397 4.57 -9.86 -6.62
C GLN A 397 4.50 -11.24 -5.95
N ARG A 398 3.34 -11.90 -5.93
CA ARG A 398 3.08 -13.11 -5.13
C ARG A 398 3.81 -14.33 -5.69
N LYS A 399 3.52 -14.65 -6.96
CA LYS A 399 4.05 -15.79 -7.71
C LYS A 399 4.32 -15.32 -9.14
N LEU A 400 5.33 -15.88 -9.81
CA LEU A 400 5.49 -15.70 -11.25
C LEU A 400 4.39 -16.52 -11.97
N ASP A 401 4.01 -16.10 -13.18
CA ASP A 401 2.83 -16.58 -13.92
C ASP A 401 2.81 -18.10 -14.23
N ASP A 402 3.94 -18.79 -14.08
CA ASP A 402 4.02 -20.24 -14.22
C ASP A 402 3.74 -20.92 -12.86
N ALA A 403 2.59 -21.57 -12.74
CA ALA A 403 2.07 -22.15 -11.50
C ALA A 403 3.02 -23.15 -10.81
N ASP A 404 4.01 -23.66 -11.55
CA ASP A 404 5.03 -24.61 -11.08
C ASP A 404 6.44 -24.00 -10.92
N ALA A 405 6.66 -22.73 -11.27
CA ALA A 405 7.97 -22.08 -11.15
C ALA A 405 8.11 -21.39 -9.78
N PRO A 406 9.16 -21.70 -8.99
CA PRO A 406 9.48 -20.91 -7.80
C PRO A 406 9.79 -19.45 -8.20
N GLY A 407 9.03 -18.51 -7.66
CA GLY A 407 9.16 -17.08 -7.96
C GLY A 407 8.28 -16.20 -7.07
N GLY A 408 8.66 -14.95 -6.88
CA GLY A 408 7.86 -14.00 -6.09
C GLY A 408 8.15 -14.00 -4.59
N LEU A 409 7.46 -13.11 -3.88
CA LEU A 409 7.58 -12.93 -2.43
C LEU A 409 7.22 -14.18 -1.63
N TYR A 410 6.31 -15.02 -2.13
CA TYR A 410 5.84 -16.21 -1.41
C TYR A 410 6.94 -17.28 -1.28
N HIS A 411 8.00 -17.19 -2.08
CA HIS A 411 9.16 -18.09 -2.01
C HIS A 411 10.33 -17.53 -1.18
N THR A 412 10.17 -16.35 -0.58
CA THR A 412 11.12 -15.83 0.40
C THR A 412 10.78 -16.36 1.81
N ASP A 413 11.67 -16.16 2.77
CA ASP A 413 11.39 -16.40 4.19
C ASP A 413 10.64 -15.23 4.87
N LEU A 414 10.25 -14.17 4.15
CA LEU A 414 9.71 -12.93 4.73
C LEU A 414 8.45 -13.16 5.57
N LEU A 415 7.51 -13.98 5.11
CA LEU A 415 6.31 -14.28 5.90
C LEU A 415 6.66 -14.97 7.22
N ALA A 416 7.68 -15.85 7.23
CA ALA A 416 8.16 -16.48 8.45
C ALA A 416 8.83 -15.45 9.38
N ARG A 417 9.58 -14.48 8.84
CA ARG A 417 10.15 -13.36 9.60
C ARG A 417 9.06 -12.49 10.23
N TYR A 418 8.03 -12.09 9.48
CA TYR A 418 6.93 -11.31 10.05
C TYR A 418 6.15 -12.09 11.12
N LYS A 419 5.96 -13.40 10.95
CA LYS A 419 5.39 -14.28 11.99
C LYS A 419 6.24 -14.27 13.26
N ALA A 420 7.55 -14.51 13.12
CA ALA A 420 8.47 -14.50 14.25
C ALA A 420 8.49 -13.15 14.99
N TYR A 421 8.49 -12.02 14.27
CA TYR A 421 8.37 -10.69 14.88
C TYR A 421 7.06 -10.53 15.65
N ALA A 422 5.93 -10.89 15.03
CA ALA A 422 4.63 -10.76 15.67
C ALA A 422 4.55 -11.62 16.94
N GLU A 423 4.99 -12.88 16.87
CA GLU A 423 5.02 -13.80 18.02
C GLU A 423 5.91 -13.29 19.16
N GLU A 424 7.03 -12.63 18.84
CA GLU A 424 7.97 -12.11 19.83
C GLU A 424 7.51 -10.77 20.45
N GLU A 425 7.04 -9.83 19.63
CA GLU A 425 6.89 -8.41 20.03
C GLU A 425 5.42 -7.93 20.12
N VAL A 426 4.49 -8.63 19.45
CA VAL A 426 3.11 -8.14 19.26
C VAL A 426 2.09 -9.02 19.98
N CYS A 427 2.18 -10.34 19.79
CA CYS A 427 1.28 -11.33 20.37
C CYS A 427 1.38 -11.44 21.90
N PRO A 428 2.55 -11.28 22.55
CA PRO A 428 2.59 -11.16 24.00
C PRO A 428 1.83 -9.88 24.38
N HIS A 429 0.66 -10.00 24.99
CA HIS A 429 -0.16 -8.84 25.35
C HIS A 429 0.31 -8.24 26.69
N PRO A 430 0.90 -7.04 26.70
CA PRO A 430 0.70 -6.12 27.82
C PRO A 430 -0.15 -4.92 27.40
N ARG A 431 -1.04 -4.49 28.30
CA ARG A 431 -1.80 -3.23 28.24
C ARG A 431 -0.84 -2.06 28.04
N ARG A 432 -1.25 -1.05 27.23
CA ARG A 432 -0.53 0.22 27.05
C ARG A 432 0.07 0.72 28.39
N PRO A 433 1.34 1.20 28.41
CA PRO A 433 1.94 1.79 29.60
C PRO A 433 1.08 2.98 30.06
N GLY A 434 0.48 2.88 31.25
CA GLY A 434 -0.42 3.91 31.78
C GLY A 434 -1.59 3.37 32.61
N SER A 435 -1.96 2.10 32.41
CA SER A 435 -2.91 1.43 33.31
C SER A 435 -2.17 0.91 34.55
N LYS A 436 -2.31 1.59 35.70
CA LYS A 436 -1.72 1.14 36.96
C LYS A 436 -2.35 -0.17 37.40
N ALA A 437 -1.62 -1.27 37.31
CA ALA A 437 -1.92 -2.49 38.07
C ALA A 437 -1.07 -2.48 39.36
N LYS A 438 -1.72 -2.59 40.52
CA LYS A 438 -1.05 -2.89 41.78
C LYS A 438 -0.24 -4.18 41.60
N ALA A 439 1.08 -4.08 41.73
CA ALA A 439 1.95 -5.24 41.82
C ALA A 439 1.46 -6.16 42.94
N LYS A 440 0.94 -7.35 42.59
CA LYS A 440 0.84 -8.44 43.55
C LYS A 440 2.23 -9.02 43.73
N GLY A 441 2.66 -9.02 44.98
CA GLY A 441 4.00 -9.36 45.40
C GLY A 441 4.43 -10.76 45.02
N LYS A 442 5.76 -10.90 44.98
CA LYS A 442 6.51 -12.15 45.01
C LYS A 442 5.90 -13.10 46.04
N GLY A 443 5.46 -14.26 45.58
CA GLY A 443 5.24 -15.44 46.41
C GLY A 443 6.20 -16.51 45.93
N ALA A 444 7.31 -16.67 46.66
CA ALA A 444 8.09 -17.92 46.64
C ALA A 444 7.19 -19.06 47.11
N PHE A 445 7.31 -20.27 46.57
CA PHE A 445 7.10 -21.54 47.28
C PHE A 445 7.68 -22.68 46.43
N TRP A 446 8.74 -23.29 46.99
CA TRP A 446 9.43 -24.58 46.77
C TRP A 446 9.47 -25.24 45.39
#